data_AF-A0A1C5W230-F1
#
_entry.id   AF-A0A1C5W230-F1
#
_cell.length_a   1.000
_cell.length_b   1.000
_cell.length_c   1.000
_cell.angle_alpha   90.00
_cell.angle_beta   90.00
_cell.angle_gamma   90.00
#
_symmetry.space_group_name_H-M   'P 1'
#
loop_
_entity.id
_entity.type
_entity.pdbx_description
1 polymer ?
#
loop_
_entity_poly.entity_id
_entity_poly.type
_entity_poly.pdbx_seq_one_letter_code
_entity_poly.pdbx_strand_id
1 'polypeptide(L)'
;MENTHEPLVTQEVFDGANEKILSRRRDTTDNFVSPFAGLVKCGTCGKALGLRYWTGKRHRIYVCTTYAHDTKACTDHRIFYEDLYKAVLADIQYHARLAYEDREKAVALAVKMNAKADGSKGKNNADRLKVAKKRYEEVTRLFDRLYEDSVSGRISHDNFNRLMDKHQTEQEQLLGQIQALEDAMQEVKDNQRNAVRWAELMAQYVGIQELTAENLNLLVERIEVYDRTETNAGAEQMIKICYRFGGYIGERVFSAKVLKHPCRKNACPLKERKGYGKISLVS
;
A
#
# COMPACT_ATOMS: atom_id res chain seq x y z
N MET A 1 28.71 10.31 1.57
CA MET A 1 29.21 8.92 1.67
C MET A 1 28.40 8.24 2.74
N GLU A 2 27.55 7.30 2.34
CA GLU A 2 26.82 6.41 3.26
C GLU A 2 27.61 5.09 3.34
N ASN A 3 27.55 4.41 4.49
CA ASN A 3 28.27 3.15 4.79
C ASN A 3 29.78 3.23 5.06
N THR A 4 30.25 4.29 5.72
CA THR A 4 31.67 4.39 6.15
C THR A 4 31.96 3.72 7.50
N HIS A 5 30.95 3.18 8.18
CA HIS A 5 31.09 2.48 9.45
C HIS A 5 30.24 1.21 9.43
N GLU A 6 30.67 0.21 10.20
CA GLU A 6 29.91 -1.03 10.36
C GLU A 6 28.53 -0.71 10.99
N PRO A 7 27.43 -1.12 10.35
CA PRO A 7 26.10 -0.81 10.84
C PRO A 7 25.82 -1.55 12.15
N LEU A 8 25.39 -0.80 13.18
CA LEU A 8 25.04 -1.34 14.50
C LEU A 8 23.79 -2.25 14.49
N VAL A 9 22.93 -2.07 13.49
CA VAL A 9 21.68 -2.83 13.28
C VAL A 9 21.45 -2.99 11.78
N THR A 10 20.82 -4.10 11.37
CA THR A 10 20.47 -4.36 9.98
C THR A 10 19.52 -3.29 9.43
N GLN A 11 19.64 -2.97 8.15
CA GLN A 11 18.76 -1.99 7.47
C GLN A 11 17.26 -2.31 7.67
N GLU A 12 16.86 -3.59 7.58
CA GLU A 12 15.48 -4.04 7.84
C GLU A 12 14.97 -3.65 9.24
N VAL A 13 15.83 -3.75 10.27
CA VAL A 13 15.48 -3.39 11.66
C VAL A 13 15.37 -1.88 11.82
N PHE A 14 16.27 -1.13 11.17
CA PHE A 14 16.25 0.33 11.18
C PHE A 14 15.00 0.88 10.47
N ASP A 15 14.68 0.36 9.29
CA ASP A 15 13.50 0.75 8.52
C ASP A 15 12.22 0.39 9.28
N GLY A 16 12.15 -0.82 9.86
CA GLY A 16 11.02 -1.24 10.70
C GLY A 16 10.85 -0.39 11.96
N ALA A 17 11.93 0.10 12.57
CA ALA A 17 11.86 1.02 13.71
C ALA A 17 11.37 2.42 13.28
N ASN A 18 11.85 2.93 12.14
CA ASN A 18 11.41 4.22 11.60
C ASN A 18 9.94 4.20 11.17
N GLU A 19 9.46 3.13 10.55
CA GLU A 19 8.04 2.94 10.27
C GLU A 19 7.20 2.99 11.57
N LYS A 20 7.67 2.35 12.64
CA LYS A 20 7.00 2.40 13.95
C LYS A 20 6.99 3.82 14.54
N ILE A 21 8.07 4.59 14.38
CA ILE A 21 8.14 5.99 14.82
C ILE A 21 7.14 6.86 14.04
N LEU A 22 7.02 6.66 12.72
CA LEU A 22 6.03 7.34 11.88
C LEU A 22 4.58 6.95 12.25
N SER A 23 4.39 5.74 12.77
CA SER A 23 3.10 5.25 13.28
C SER A 23 2.76 5.75 14.70
N ARG A 24 3.60 6.60 15.32
CA ARG A 24 3.39 7.10 16.69
C ARG A 24 1.97 7.62 16.88
N ARG A 25 1.33 7.06 17.89
CA ARG A 25 -0.09 7.23 18.16
C ARG A 25 -0.27 8.48 19.00
N ARG A 26 -1.22 9.33 18.61
CA ARG A 26 -1.61 10.50 19.41
C ARG A 26 -2.58 9.99 20.47
N ASP A 27 -2.25 10.21 21.76
CA ASP A 27 -3.16 9.89 22.85
C ASP A 27 -4.48 10.63 22.61
N THR A 28 -5.57 9.87 22.59
CA THR A 28 -6.92 10.44 22.56
C THR A 28 -7.42 10.57 23.98
N THR A 29 -8.25 11.57 24.24
CA THR A 29 -8.82 11.89 25.56
C THR A 29 -9.63 10.75 26.20
N ASP A 30 -9.93 9.68 25.45
CA ASP A 30 -10.74 8.53 25.87
C ASP A 30 -9.90 7.26 26.16
N ASN A 31 -8.55 7.35 26.20
CA ASN A 31 -7.61 6.23 26.40
C ASN A 31 -7.77 5.02 25.44
N PHE A 32 -8.66 5.09 24.44
CA PHE A 32 -8.83 4.02 23.47
C PHE A 32 -7.91 4.22 22.28
N VAL A 33 -6.99 3.28 22.13
CA VAL A 33 -6.09 3.21 20.99
C VAL A 33 -6.49 2.03 20.12
N SER A 34 -7.00 2.32 18.92
CA SER A 34 -7.37 1.28 17.97
C SER A 34 -6.14 0.48 17.50
N PRO A 35 -6.22 -0.86 17.41
CA PRO A 35 -5.14 -1.68 16.88
C PRO A 35 -4.87 -1.38 15.39
N PHE A 36 -5.83 -0.80 14.66
CA PHE A 36 -5.70 -0.38 13.26
C PHE A 36 -5.15 1.04 13.05
N ALA A 37 -4.69 1.71 14.11
CA ALA A 37 -4.15 3.07 13.99
C ALA A 37 -2.99 3.11 12.97
N GLY A 38 -3.14 3.95 11.93
CA GLY A 38 -2.14 4.10 10.86
C GLY A 38 -2.34 3.17 9.65
N LEU A 39 -3.07 2.06 9.80
CA LEU A 39 -3.18 1.00 8.79
C LEU A 39 -4.33 1.21 7.79
N VAL A 40 -5.42 1.87 8.19
CA VAL A 40 -6.64 1.97 7.37
C VAL A 40 -6.57 3.12 6.36
N LYS A 41 -6.70 2.80 5.08
CA LYS A 41 -6.64 3.72 3.93
C LYS A 41 -7.90 3.63 3.08
N CYS A 42 -8.19 4.72 2.37
CA CYS A 42 -9.31 4.78 1.44
C CYS A 42 -8.92 4.11 0.13
N GLY A 43 -9.71 3.14 -0.33
CA GLY A 43 -9.46 2.40 -1.57
C GLY A 43 -9.61 3.25 -2.85
N THR A 44 -10.20 4.45 -2.76
CA THR A 44 -10.36 5.36 -3.91
C THR A 44 -9.38 6.53 -3.91
N CYS A 45 -9.25 7.25 -2.80
CA CYS A 45 -8.38 8.44 -2.73
C CYS A 45 -7.02 8.18 -2.05
N GLY A 46 -6.77 6.97 -1.55
CA GLY A 46 -5.50 6.57 -0.91
C GLY A 46 -5.21 7.19 0.46
N LYS A 47 -5.94 8.25 0.88
CA LYS A 47 -5.74 8.90 2.18
C LYS A 47 -6.25 8.04 3.34
N ALA A 48 -5.78 8.33 4.55
CA ALA A 48 -6.13 7.58 5.75
C ALA A 48 -7.61 7.74 6.13
N LEU A 49 -8.19 6.70 6.74
CA LEU A 49 -9.49 6.80 7.40
C LEU A 49 -9.27 7.19 8.87
N GLY A 50 -9.99 8.22 9.32
CA GLY A 50 -9.98 8.67 10.71
C GLY A 50 -11.06 7.96 11.53
N LEU A 51 -10.73 7.57 12.76
CA LEU A 51 -11.69 7.00 13.70
C LEU A 51 -12.57 8.10 14.30
N ARG A 52 -13.89 7.91 14.25
CA ARG A 52 -14.90 8.85 14.80
C ARG A 52 -15.96 8.07 15.57
N TYR A 53 -16.64 8.78 16.47
CA TYR A 53 -17.82 8.28 17.14
C TYR A 53 -19.09 8.53 16.30
N TRP A 54 -19.97 7.53 16.26
CA TRP A 54 -21.27 7.57 15.61
C TRP A 54 -22.38 7.40 16.66
N THR A 55 -23.50 8.10 16.46
CA THR A 55 -24.68 8.09 17.36
C THR A 55 -24.32 8.32 18.83
N GLY A 56 -23.74 9.49 19.14
CA GLY A 56 -23.50 9.91 20.54
C GLY A 56 -22.56 8.97 21.30
N LYS A 57 -21.43 8.58 20.69
CA LYS A 57 -20.41 7.67 21.23
C LYS A 57 -20.74 6.17 21.30
N ARG A 58 -21.92 5.72 20.83
CA ARG A 58 -22.30 4.29 20.89
C ARG A 58 -21.49 3.39 19.95
N HIS A 59 -21.13 3.88 18.77
CA HIS A 59 -20.39 3.10 17.79
C HIS A 59 -19.15 3.85 17.33
N ARG A 60 -18.09 3.10 17.03
CA ARG A 60 -16.88 3.64 16.40
C ARG A 60 -16.89 3.33 14.92
N ILE A 61 -16.61 4.34 14.11
CA ILE A 61 -16.58 4.24 12.65
C ILE A 61 -15.28 4.83 12.13
N TYR A 62 -14.72 4.18 11.11
CA TYR A 62 -13.68 4.76 10.28
C TYR A 62 -14.34 5.54 9.14
N VAL A 63 -13.86 6.76 8.89
CA VAL A 63 -14.38 7.66 7.84
C VAL A 63 -13.21 8.23 7.05
N CYS A 64 -13.32 8.23 5.73
CA CYS A 64 -12.31 8.83 4.87
C CYS A 64 -12.08 10.31 5.25
N THR A 65 -10.83 10.65 5.55
CA THR A 65 -10.46 12.01 5.95
C THR A 65 -10.71 13.02 4.83
N THR A 66 -10.40 12.66 3.58
CA THR A 66 -10.68 13.50 2.41
C THR A 66 -12.16 13.83 2.30
N TYR A 67 -13.03 12.82 2.37
CA TYR A 67 -14.48 13.01 2.31
C TYR A 67 -14.99 13.87 3.48
N ALA A 68 -14.47 13.64 4.69
CA ALA A 68 -14.87 14.37 5.87
C ALA A 68 -14.45 15.85 5.85
N HIS A 69 -13.44 16.21 5.07
CA HIS A 69 -13.02 17.59 4.83
C HIS A 69 -13.74 18.22 3.63
N ASP A 70 -13.84 17.49 2.53
CA ASP A 70 -14.52 17.89 1.30
C ASP A 70 -15.29 16.72 0.70
N THR A 71 -16.62 16.80 0.73
CA THR A 71 -17.53 15.76 0.26
C THR A 71 -17.51 15.56 -1.25
N LYS A 72 -16.92 16.48 -2.02
CA LYS A 72 -16.75 16.35 -3.47
C LYS A 72 -15.43 15.68 -3.86
N ALA A 73 -14.43 15.68 -2.98
CA ALA A 73 -13.11 15.16 -3.27
C ALA A 73 -13.00 13.63 -3.12
N CYS A 74 -13.99 12.97 -2.52
CA CYS A 74 -14.07 11.52 -2.35
C CYS A 74 -15.54 11.10 -2.14
N THR A 75 -15.88 9.81 -2.25
CA THR A 75 -17.19 9.28 -1.81
C THR A 75 -17.17 8.93 -0.31
N ASP A 76 -18.35 8.68 0.28
CA ASP A 76 -18.55 8.39 1.71
C ASP A 76 -18.02 6.99 2.11
N HIS A 77 -16.70 6.83 2.01
CA HIS A 77 -15.99 5.62 2.44
C HIS A 77 -15.97 5.56 3.96
N ARG A 78 -16.82 4.69 4.50
CA ARG A 78 -16.93 4.44 5.94
C ARG A 78 -17.07 2.97 6.23
N ILE A 79 -16.54 2.54 7.37
CA ILE A 79 -16.73 1.19 7.88
C ILE A 79 -16.87 1.22 9.40
N PHE A 80 -17.73 0.37 9.96
CA PHE A 80 -17.80 0.20 11.41
C PHE A 80 -16.54 -0.51 11.93
N TYR A 81 -16.05 -0.07 13.09
CA TYR A 81 -14.89 -0.67 13.73
C TYR A 81 -15.06 -2.18 13.92
N GLU A 82 -16.22 -2.62 14.41
CA GLU A 82 -16.51 -4.04 14.65
C GLU A 82 -16.54 -4.87 13.36
N ASP A 83 -17.06 -4.30 12.27
CA ASP A 83 -17.15 -4.98 10.99
C ASP A 83 -15.76 -5.15 10.38
N LEU A 84 -14.94 -4.09 10.42
CA LEU A 84 -13.53 -4.15 10.04
C LEU A 84 -12.76 -5.17 10.88
N TYR A 85 -12.96 -5.16 12.20
CA TYR A 85 -12.29 -6.06 13.12
C TYR A 85 -12.59 -7.53 12.81
N LYS A 86 -13.87 -7.86 12.64
CA LYS A 86 -14.31 -9.23 12.29
C LYS A 86 -13.79 -9.66 10.93
N ALA A 87 -13.86 -8.78 9.94
CA ALA A 87 -13.38 -9.05 8.59
C ALA A 87 -11.88 -9.39 8.59
N VAL A 88 -11.06 -8.54 9.22
CA VAL A 88 -9.60 -8.75 9.28
C VAL A 88 -9.24 -9.98 10.09
N LEU A 89 -9.92 -10.24 11.21
CA LEU A 89 -9.66 -11.43 12.03
C LEU A 89 -9.97 -12.71 11.26
N ALA A 90 -11.12 -12.78 10.59
CA ALA A 90 -11.51 -13.94 9.78
C ALA A 90 -10.53 -14.19 8.62
N ASP A 91 -10.06 -13.10 8.00
CA ASP A 91 -9.08 -13.13 6.92
C ASP A 91 -7.74 -13.72 7.37
N ILE A 92 -7.21 -13.21 8.49
CA ILE A 92 -5.97 -13.70 9.10
C ILE A 92 -6.11 -15.16 9.51
N GLN A 93 -7.21 -15.53 10.17
CA GLN A 93 -7.47 -16.92 10.59
C GLN A 93 -7.52 -17.88 9.39
N TYR A 94 -8.16 -17.48 8.29
CA TYR A 94 -8.22 -18.28 7.06
C TYR A 94 -6.81 -18.53 6.49
N HIS A 95 -6.01 -17.48 6.36
CA HIS A 95 -4.66 -17.60 5.82
C HIS A 95 -3.68 -18.29 6.76
N ALA A 96 -3.80 -18.07 8.07
CA ALA A 96 -3.00 -18.77 9.07
C ALA A 96 -3.27 -20.28 9.01
N ARG A 97 -4.54 -20.69 8.93
CA ARG A 97 -4.92 -22.09 8.76
C ARG A 97 -4.36 -22.68 7.47
N LEU A 98 -4.53 -21.98 6.34
CA LEU A 98 -3.98 -22.41 5.06
C LEU A 98 -2.46 -22.60 5.12
N ALA A 99 -1.74 -21.65 5.70
CA ALA A 99 -0.29 -21.70 5.82
C ALA A 99 0.22 -22.84 6.72
N TYR A 100 -0.57 -23.22 7.71
CA TYR A 100 -0.25 -24.31 8.63
C TYR A 100 -0.57 -25.69 8.05
N GLU A 101 -1.74 -25.84 7.41
CA GLU A 101 -2.17 -27.10 6.81
C GLU A 101 -1.39 -27.42 5.52
N ASP A 102 -1.14 -26.41 4.68
CA ASP A 102 -0.48 -26.58 3.40
C ASP A 102 0.38 -25.36 3.04
N ARG A 103 1.61 -25.38 3.52
CA ARG A 103 2.59 -24.32 3.29
C ARG A 103 2.85 -24.08 1.80
N GLU A 104 2.91 -25.12 0.98
CA GLU A 104 3.19 -24.98 -0.44
C GLU A 104 2.06 -24.25 -1.17
N LYS A 105 0.80 -24.58 -0.86
CA LYS A 105 -0.37 -23.84 -1.37
C LYS A 105 -0.38 -22.40 -0.90
N ALA A 106 0.00 -22.13 0.35
CA ALA A 106 0.07 -20.77 0.87
C ALA A 106 1.14 -19.93 0.14
N VAL A 107 2.33 -20.50 -0.08
CA VAL A 107 3.40 -19.85 -0.86
C VAL A 107 2.95 -19.61 -2.30
N ALA A 108 2.36 -20.63 -2.95
CA ALA A 108 1.88 -20.50 -4.32
C ALA A 108 0.78 -19.43 -4.45
N LEU A 109 -0.09 -19.31 -3.44
CA LEU A 109 -1.07 -18.23 -3.36
C LEU A 109 -0.37 -16.88 -3.31
N ALA A 110 0.52 -16.64 -2.34
CA ALA A 110 1.24 -15.37 -2.20
C ALA A 110 2.02 -14.99 -3.49
N VAL A 111 2.74 -15.94 -4.11
CA VAL A 111 3.44 -15.72 -5.39
C VAL A 111 2.49 -15.29 -6.49
N LYS A 112 1.37 -16.00 -6.66
CA LYS A 112 0.37 -15.70 -7.70
C LYS A 112 -0.25 -14.31 -7.50
N MET A 113 -0.35 -13.84 -6.26
CA MET A 113 -0.97 -12.56 -5.94
C MET A 113 0.00 -11.38 -6.10
N ASN A 114 1.24 -11.55 -5.66
CA ASN A 114 2.33 -10.61 -5.98
C ASN A 114 2.47 -10.45 -7.52
N ALA A 115 2.45 -11.56 -8.26
CA ALA A 115 2.50 -11.53 -9.73
C ALA A 115 1.30 -10.82 -10.39
N LYS A 116 0.10 -10.81 -9.77
CA LYS A 116 -1.07 -10.08 -10.29
C LYS A 116 -1.02 -8.59 -10.01
N ALA A 117 -0.39 -8.17 -8.91
CA ALA A 117 -0.10 -6.76 -8.65
C ALA A 117 0.93 -6.19 -9.65
N ASP A 118 1.84 -7.06 -10.13
CA ASP A 118 3.02 -6.68 -10.93
C ASP A 118 2.93 -7.01 -12.43
N GLY A 119 1.89 -7.74 -12.84
CA GLY A 119 1.81 -8.56 -14.06
C GLY A 119 1.94 -7.88 -15.43
N SER A 120 2.23 -6.59 -15.50
CA SER A 120 2.55 -5.88 -16.75
C SER A 120 3.77 -4.94 -16.64
N LYS A 121 4.38 -4.82 -15.46
CA LYS A 121 5.41 -3.80 -15.16
C LYS A 121 6.83 -4.34 -15.31
N GLY A 122 7.11 -5.56 -14.87
CA GLY A 122 8.49 -6.08 -14.77
C GLY A 122 9.28 -6.09 -16.09
N LYS A 123 8.68 -6.58 -17.18
CA LYS A 123 9.36 -6.63 -18.50
C LYS A 123 9.52 -5.24 -19.11
N ASN A 124 8.50 -4.40 -18.97
CA ASN A 124 8.54 -3.00 -19.39
C ASN A 124 9.55 -2.16 -18.58
N ASN A 125 9.74 -2.46 -17.30
CA ASN A 125 10.67 -1.73 -16.44
C ASN A 125 12.13 -2.00 -16.81
N ALA A 126 12.49 -3.23 -17.18
CA ALA A 126 13.84 -3.56 -17.63
C ALA A 126 14.22 -2.81 -18.92
N ASP A 127 13.32 -2.75 -19.90
CA ASP A 127 13.55 -2.01 -21.15
C ASP A 127 13.62 -0.49 -20.89
N ARG A 128 12.73 0.04 -20.04
CA ARG A 128 12.77 1.45 -19.62
C ARG A 128 14.03 1.81 -18.86
N LEU A 129 14.52 0.91 -18.01
CA LEU A 129 15.78 1.08 -17.27
C LEU A 129 16.96 1.17 -18.25
N LYS A 130 16.99 0.28 -19.25
CA LYS A 130 18.02 0.30 -20.29
C LYS A 130 18.00 1.61 -21.07
N VAL A 131 16.81 2.11 -21.43
CA VAL A 131 16.65 3.40 -22.13
C VAL A 131 17.11 4.56 -21.25
N ALA A 132 16.69 4.59 -19.97
CA ALA A 132 17.08 5.64 -19.03
C ALA A 132 18.59 5.69 -18.78
N LYS A 133 19.23 4.52 -18.57
CA LYS A 133 20.70 4.41 -18.43
C LYS A 133 21.43 4.87 -19.69
N LYS A 134 20.96 4.46 -20.87
CA LYS A 134 21.55 4.92 -22.14
C LYS A 134 21.44 6.43 -22.29
N ARG A 135 20.29 7.01 -21.96
CA ARG A 135 20.09 8.47 -22.02
C ARG A 135 20.99 9.20 -21.02
N TYR A 136 21.16 8.65 -19.82
CA TYR A 136 22.06 9.21 -18.82
C TYR A 136 23.51 9.23 -19.33
N GLU A 137 24.00 8.13 -19.91
CA GLU A 137 25.33 8.08 -20.53
C GLU A 137 25.50 9.08 -21.69
N GLU A 138 24.46 9.25 -22.52
CA GLU A 138 24.47 10.24 -23.60
C GLU A 138 24.59 11.67 -23.05
N VAL A 139 23.83 12.01 -22.00
CA VAL A 139 23.89 13.33 -21.36
C VAL A 139 25.25 13.55 -20.70
N THR A 140 25.83 12.54 -20.06
CA THR A 140 27.18 12.62 -19.49
C THR A 140 28.23 12.91 -20.58
N ARG A 141 28.16 12.23 -21.74
CA ARG A 141 29.07 12.53 -22.87
C ARG A 141 28.87 13.94 -23.43
N LEU A 142 27.64 14.47 -23.43
CA LEU A 142 27.37 15.85 -23.83
C LEU A 142 27.98 16.84 -22.83
N PHE A 143 27.94 16.51 -21.55
CA PHE A 143 28.55 17.29 -20.48
C PHE A 143 30.08 17.36 -20.62
N ASP A 144 30.73 16.22 -20.87
CA ASP A 144 32.18 16.15 -21.10
C ASP A 144 32.61 17.03 -22.29
N ARG A 145 31.88 16.94 -23.41
CA ARG A 145 32.14 17.78 -24.60
C ARG A 145 31.88 19.26 -24.35
N LEU A 146 30.82 19.59 -23.62
CA LEU A 146 30.50 20.97 -23.26
C LEU A 146 31.64 21.60 -22.45
N TYR A 147 32.26 20.81 -21.57
CA TYR A 147 33.43 21.25 -20.80
C TYR A 147 34.65 21.47 -21.71
N GLU A 148 34.95 20.53 -22.60
CA GLU A 148 36.03 20.68 -23.59
C GLU A 148 35.85 21.92 -24.49
N ASP A 149 34.64 22.16 -24.99
CA ASP A 149 34.32 23.32 -25.85
C ASP A 149 34.39 24.64 -25.08
N SER A 150 34.11 24.65 -23.77
CA SER A 150 34.29 25.80 -22.87
C SER A 150 35.77 26.15 -22.70
N VAL A 151 36.61 25.15 -22.42
CA VAL A 151 38.06 25.35 -22.25
C VAL A 151 38.72 25.82 -23.55
N SER A 152 38.23 25.35 -24.71
CA SER A 152 38.71 25.79 -26.03
C SER A 152 38.21 27.18 -26.46
N GLY A 153 37.36 27.84 -25.65
CA GLY A 153 36.84 29.18 -25.92
C GLY A 153 35.78 29.26 -27.02
N ARG A 154 35.22 28.12 -27.46
CA ARG A 154 34.22 28.06 -28.53
C ARG A 154 32.82 28.50 -28.09
N ILE A 155 32.57 28.55 -26.78
CA ILE A 155 31.28 28.94 -26.20
C ILE A 155 31.45 30.07 -25.20
N SER A 156 30.44 30.93 -25.08
CA SER A 156 30.40 31.96 -24.04
C SER A 156 30.07 31.35 -22.68
N HIS A 157 30.53 31.99 -21.60
CA HIS A 157 30.23 31.58 -20.22
C HIS A 157 28.72 31.50 -19.93
N ASP A 158 27.93 32.42 -20.48
CA ASP A 158 26.47 32.43 -20.29
C ASP A 158 25.79 31.21 -20.93
N ASN A 159 26.22 30.83 -22.14
CA ASN A 159 25.73 29.64 -22.81
C ASN A 159 26.20 28.34 -22.12
N PHE A 160 27.41 28.33 -21.59
CA PHE A 160 27.93 27.23 -20.80
C PHE A 160 27.07 27.00 -19.56
N ASN A 161 26.85 28.02 -18.74
CA ASN A 161 26.05 27.92 -17.52
C ASN A 161 24.61 27.44 -17.81
N ARG A 162 23.98 28.00 -18.86
CA ARG A 162 22.63 27.59 -19.26
C ARG A 162 22.54 26.13 -19.71
N LEU A 163 23.53 25.63 -20.47
CA LEU A 163 23.56 24.24 -20.93
C LEU A 163 23.96 23.28 -19.80
N MET A 164 24.86 23.72 -18.92
CA MET A 164 25.29 23.04 -17.71
C MET A 164 24.09 22.73 -16.81
N ASP A 165 23.32 23.76 -16.43
CA ASP A 165 22.15 23.62 -15.57
C ASP A 165 21.11 22.68 -16.18
N LYS A 166 20.90 22.77 -17.51
CA LYS A 166 19.98 21.89 -18.23
C LYS A 166 20.40 20.42 -18.16
N HIS A 167 21.66 20.12 -18.45
CA HIS A 167 22.18 18.76 -18.44
C HIS A 167 22.23 18.18 -17.02
N GLN A 168 22.59 18.99 -16.03
CA GLN A 168 22.60 18.58 -14.63
C GLN A 168 21.18 18.26 -14.12
N THR A 169 20.20 19.12 -14.44
CA THR A 169 18.78 18.85 -14.13
C THR A 169 18.29 17.56 -14.79
N GLU A 170 18.65 17.33 -16.05
CA GLU A 170 18.29 16.10 -16.77
C GLU A 170 18.95 14.86 -16.14
N GLN A 171 20.22 14.95 -15.73
CA GLN A 171 20.93 13.87 -15.02
C GLN A 171 20.28 13.54 -13.68
N GLU A 172 19.91 14.54 -12.88
CA GLU A 172 19.21 14.33 -11.60
C GLU A 172 17.85 13.63 -11.80
N GLN A 173 17.08 14.06 -12.79
CA GLN A 173 15.81 13.42 -13.14
C GLN A 173 16.01 11.97 -13.61
N LEU A 174 17.02 11.71 -14.45
CA LEU A 174 17.33 10.37 -14.94
C LEU A 174 17.82 9.46 -13.82
N LEU A 175 18.65 9.95 -12.90
CA LEU A 175 19.08 9.20 -11.72
C LEU A 175 17.90 8.83 -10.83
N GLY A 176 17.00 9.78 -10.56
CA GLY A 176 15.77 9.49 -9.80
C GLY A 176 14.89 8.44 -10.49
N GLN A 177 14.79 8.48 -11.83
CA GLN A 177 14.06 7.47 -12.60
C GLN A 177 14.75 6.10 -12.60
N ILE A 178 16.07 6.06 -12.72
CA ILE A 178 16.87 4.84 -12.69
C ILE A 178 16.70 4.17 -11.33
N GLN A 179 16.86 4.92 -10.23
CA GLN A 179 16.69 4.41 -8.87
C GLN A 179 15.29 3.83 -8.68
N ALA A 180 14.24 4.58 -9.04
CA ALA A 180 12.87 4.10 -8.90
C ALA A 180 12.57 2.84 -9.74
N LEU A 181 13.17 2.72 -10.93
CA LEU A 181 13.03 1.52 -11.77
C LEU A 181 13.82 0.32 -11.21
N GLU A 182 14.99 0.55 -10.64
CA GLU A 182 15.80 -0.48 -9.98
C GLU A 182 15.14 -1.00 -8.71
N ASP A 183 14.61 -0.10 -7.87
CA ASP A 183 13.85 -0.45 -6.67
C ASP A 183 12.62 -1.29 -7.02
N ALA A 184 11.85 -0.87 -8.04
CA ALA A 184 10.70 -1.61 -8.53
C ALA A 184 11.07 -2.98 -9.13
N MET A 185 12.27 -3.13 -9.70
CA MET A 185 12.77 -4.42 -10.20
C MET A 185 13.27 -5.33 -9.08
N GLN A 186 13.83 -4.76 -8.02
CA GLN A 186 14.28 -5.48 -6.84
C GLN A 186 13.09 -6.03 -6.04
N GLU A 187 12.03 -5.23 -5.88
CA GLU A 187 10.76 -5.64 -5.28
C GLU A 187 10.19 -6.91 -5.95
N VAL A 188 10.24 -6.99 -7.28
CA VAL A 188 9.79 -8.17 -8.04
C VAL A 188 10.64 -9.42 -7.76
N LYS A 189 11.96 -9.28 -7.58
CA LYS A 189 12.84 -10.42 -7.29
C LYS A 189 12.63 -10.95 -5.87
N ASP A 190 12.33 -10.05 -4.94
CA ASP A 190 12.11 -10.42 -3.54
C ASP A 190 10.75 -11.12 -3.33
N ASN A 191 9.81 -11.03 -4.28
CA ASN A 191 8.48 -11.63 -4.21
C ASN A 191 8.45 -13.14 -3.86
N GLN A 192 9.38 -13.96 -4.38
CA GLN A 192 9.38 -15.41 -4.08
C GLN A 192 9.85 -15.68 -2.63
N ARG A 193 10.91 -14.99 -2.19
CA ARG A 193 11.41 -15.09 -0.81
C ARG A 193 10.40 -14.52 0.18
N ASN A 194 9.79 -13.40 -0.18
CA ASN A 194 8.74 -12.74 0.57
C ASN A 194 7.50 -13.64 0.71
N ALA A 195 7.10 -14.36 -0.34
CA ALA A 195 5.99 -15.32 -0.27
C ALA A 195 6.26 -16.47 0.71
N VAL A 196 7.49 -17.00 0.75
CA VAL A 196 7.90 -18.02 1.72
C VAL A 196 7.86 -17.46 3.14
N ARG A 197 8.49 -16.29 3.36
CA ARG A 197 8.51 -15.60 4.66
C ARG A 197 7.10 -15.29 5.16
N TRP A 198 6.20 -14.87 4.27
CA TRP A 198 4.80 -14.63 4.60
C TRP A 198 4.09 -15.90 5.07
N ALA A 199 4.24 -17.01 4.35
CA ALA A 199 3.60 -18.28 4.73
C ALA A 199 4.11 -18.77 6.10
N GLU A 200 5.42 -18.68 6.33
CA GLU A 200 6.03 -19.03 7.63
C GLU A 200 5.52 -18.15 8.76
N LEU A 201 5.41 -16.84 8.51
CA LEU A 201 4.89 -15.89 9.50
C LEU A 201 3.41 -16.16 9.81
N MET A 202 2.57 -16.38 8.80
CA MET A 202 1.14 -16.63 8.99
C MET A 202 0.86 -17.93 9.73
N ALA A 203 1.66 -18.98 9.51
CA ALA A 203 1.51 -20.25 10.20
C ALA A 203 1.71 -20.13 11.73
N GLN A 204 2.45 -19.12 12.20
CA GLN A 204 2.62 -18.88 13.64
C GLN A 204 1.36 -18.32 14.32
N TYR A 205 0.42 -17.79 13.54
CA TYR A 205 -0.79 -17.14 14.04
C TYR A 205 -2.06 -18.03 13.91
N VAL A 206 -1.87 -19.34 13.76
CA VAL A 206 -2.98 -20.29 13.74
C VAL A 206 -3.74 -20.23 15.06
N GLY A 207 -5.07 -20.11 14.97
CA GLY A 207 -5.93 -20.06 16.15
C GLY A 207 -5.96 -18.71 16.87
N ILE A 208 -5.41 -17.64 16.27
CA ILE A 208 -5.53 -16.26 16.79
C ILE A 208 -6.99 -15.92 17.09
N GLN A 209 -7.26 -15.45 18.31
CA GLN A 209 -8.61 -15.07 18.75
C GLN A 209 -8.81 -13.55 18.75
N GLU A 210 -7.73 -12.78 18.91
CA GLU A 210 -7.79 -11.34 19.08
C GLU A 210 -6.73 -10.62 18.26
N LEU A 211 -7.10 -9.46 17.72
CA LEU A 211 -6.20 -8.58 16.97
C LEU A 211 -5.58 -7.57 17.92
N THR A 212 -4.28 -7.73 18.17
CA THR A 212 -3.48 -6.73 18.86
C THR A 212 -2.83 -5.79 17.85
N ALA A 213 -2.47 -4.59 18.32
CA ALA A 213 -1.67 -3.64 17.56
C ALA A 213 -0.35 -4.25 17.05
N GLU A 214 0.29 -5.09 17.88
CA GLU A 214 1.57 -5.71 17.59
C GLU A 214 1.45 -6.71 16.45
N ASN A 215 0.47 -7.60 16.52
CA ASN A 215 0.24 -8.62 15.49
C ASN A 215 -0.16 -7.96 14.16
N LEU A 216 -1.03 -6.95 14.18
CA LEU A 216 -1.41 -6.24 12.97
C LEU A 216 -0.24 -5.51 12.34
N ASN A 217 0.60 -4.83 13.13
CA ASN A 217 1.76 -4.14 12.60
C ASN A 217 2.80 -5.11 12.00
N LEU A 218 2.86 -6.34 12.49
CA LEU A 218 3.76 -7.37 11.98
C LEU A 218 3.21 -8.04 10.70
N LEU A 219 1.90 -8.27 10.63
CA LEU A 219 1.28 -9.04 9.55
C LEU A 219 0.78 -8.15 8.40
N VAL A 220 0.30 -6.95 8.72
CA VAL A 220 -0.46 -6.09 7.79
C VAL A 220 0.31 -4.80 7.56
N GLU A 221 0.49 -4.46 6.29
CA GLU A 221 1.09 -3.21 5.86
C GLU A 221 0.04 -2.10 5.75
N ARG A 222 -1.09 -2.39 5.08
CA ARG A 222 -2.22 -1.46 4.95
C ARG A 222 -3.52 -2.20 4.69
N ILE A 223 -4.64 -1.57 5.04
CA ILE A 223 -5.99 -2.06 4.78
C ILE A 223 -6.74 -1.01 4.00
N GLU A 224 -7.23 -1.38 2.81
CA GLU A 224 -7.98 -0.49 1.93
C GLU A 224 -9.47 -0.79 2.01
N VAL A 225 -10.23 0.24 2.34
CA VAL A 225 -11.69 0.18 2.46
C VAL A 225 -12.30 0.83 1.24
N TYR A 226 -13.20 0.11 0.57
CA TYR A 226 -13.93 0.59 -0.62
C TYR A 226 -15.39 0.91 -0.31
N ASP A 227 -16.08 1.43 -1.32
CA ASP A 227 -17.49 1.77 -1.25
C ASP A 227 -18.35 0.59 -0.79
N ARG A 228 -19.43 0.95 -0.12
CA ARG A 228 -20.43 0.02 0.37
C ARG A 228 -21.49 -0.23 -0.70
N THR A 229 -21.91 -1.48 -0.84
CA THR A 229 -23.01 -1.88 -1.71
C THR A 229 -24.15 -2.48 -0.89
N GLU A 230 -25.35 -1.89 -0.99
CA GLU A 230 -26.55 -2.47 -0.41
C GLU A 230 -27.14 -3.49 -1.40
N THR A 231 -27.37 -4.71 -0.91
CA THR A 231 -28.04 -5.78 -1.66
C THR A 231 -29.31 -6.20 -0.93
N ASN A 232 -30.18 -6.95 -1.59
CA ASN A 232 -31.43 -7.45 -1.00
C ASN A 232 -31.21 -8.34 0.25
N ALA A 233 -30.01 -8.91 0.43
CA ALA A 233 -29.67 -9.79 1.55
C ALA A 233 -28.98 -9.06 2.72
N GLY A 234 -28.68 -7.76 2.57
CA GLY A 234 -27.88 -6.99 3.52
C GLY A 234 -26.87 -6.11 2.79
N ALA A 235 -26.05 -5.42 3.56
CA ALA A 235 -25.07 -4.51 2.98
C ALA A 235 -23.67 -5.11 3.03
N GLU A 236 -23.01 -5.10 1.89
CA GLU A 236 -21.69 -5.67 1.67
C GLU A 236 -20.67 -4.54 1.50
N GLN A 237 -19.43 -4.80 1.91
CA GLN A 237 -18.34 -3.85 1.74
C GLN A 237 -17.06 -4.58 1.35
N MET A 238 -16.39 -4.07 0.33
CA MET A 238 -15.13 -4.62 -0.15
C MET A 238 -13.97 -4.05 0.68
N ILE A 239 -13.14 -4.95 1.18
CA ILE A 239 -11.91 -4.63 1.92
C ILE A 239 -10.77 -5.38 1.25
N LYS A 240 -9.66 -4.68 1.01
CA LYS A 240 -8.40 -5.30 0.58
C LYS A 240 -7.39 -5.20 1.70
N ILE A 241 -6.76 -6.31 2.04
CA ILE A 241 -5.73 -6.37 3.07
C ILE A 241 -4.39 -6.62 2.37
N CYS A 242 -3.45 -5.69 2.55
CA CYS A 242 -2.08 -5.82 2.08
C CYS A 242 -1.23 -6.36 3.23
N TYR A 243 -0.77 -7.59 3.09
CA TYR A 243 0.08 -8.25 4.07
C TYR A 243 1.55 -7.95 3.82
N ARG A 244 2.32 -7.80 4.90
CA ARG A 244 3.78 -7.70 4.79
C ARG A 244 4.32 -8.97 4.15
N PHE A 245 5.20 -8.84 3.16
CA PHE A 245 5.80 -9.93 2.39
C PHE A 245 4.82 -10.74 1.49
N GLY A 246 3.51 -10.72 1.76
CA GLY A 246 2.48 -11.44 0.98
C GLY A 246 1.76 -10.60 -0.07
N GLY A 247 1.89 -9.27 -0.01
CA GLY A 247 1.18 -8.33 -0.89
C GLY A 247 -0.34 -8.36 -0.68
N TYR A 248 -1.11 -8.02 -1.71
CA TYR A 248 -2.58 -8.05 -1.63
C TYR A 248 -3.11 -9.47 -1.73
N ILE A 249 -3.63 -10.00 -0.62
CA ILE A 249 -4.14 -11.37 -0.58
C ILE A 249 -5.65 -11.36 -0.88
N GLY A 250 -5.98 -10.93 -2.09
CA GLY A 250 -7.31 -11.01 -2.68
C GLY A 250 -8.27 -9.88 -2.29
N GLU A 251 -9.26 -9.68 -3.16
CA GLU A 251 -10.40 -8.83 -2.87
C GLU A 251 -11.41 -9.68 -2.08
N ARG A 252 -11.68 -9.29 -0.83
CA ARG A 252 -12.74 -9.92 -0.06
C ARG A 252 -13.86 -8.95 0.21
N VAL A 253 -15.07 -9.45 -0.04
CA VAL A 253 -16.31 -8.75 0.25
C VAL A 253 -16.81 -9.31 1.56
N PHE A 254 -16.97 -8.42 2.54
CA PHE A 254 -17.43 -8.77 3.87
C PHE A 254 -18.83 -8.19 4.10
N SER A 255 -19.63 -8.93 4.86
CA SER A 255 -20.92 -8.42 5.34
C SER A 255 -20.70 -7.26 6.32
N ALA A 256 -21.43 -6.17 6.15
CA ALA A 256 -21.32 -4.97 6.95
C ALA A 256 -22.70 -4.57 7.53
N LYS A 257 -22.72 -3.91 8.69
CA LYS A 257 -23.95 -3.44 9.37
C LYS A 257 -24.63 -2.29 8.64
N VAL A 258 -25.87 -2.47 8.19
CA VAL A 258 -26.61 -1.44 7.43
C VAL A 258 -26.57 -0.09 8.15
N LEU A 259 -26.18 0.97 7.43
CA LEU A 259 -26.19 2.32 7.98
C LEU A 259 -27.65 2.79 8.03
N LYS A 260 -28.28 2.66 9.19
CA LYS A 260 -29.56 3.32 9.45
C LYS A 260 -29.30 4.82 9.59
N HIS A 261 -29.27 5.53 8.46
CA HIS A 261 -29.33 6.98 8.50
C HIS A 261 -30.69 7.39 9.13
N PRO A 262 -30.74 8.33 10.07
CA PRO A 262 -31.94 9.14 10.22
C PRO A 262 -32.05 9.96 8.93
N CYS A 263 -32.71 9.42 7.91
CA CYS A 263 -32.83 10.06 6.62
C CYS A 263 -33.53 11.42 6.81
N ARG A 264 -32.77 12.50 6.64
CA ARG A 264 -33.33 13.80 6.29
C ARG A 264 -32.92 14.11 4.85
N LYS A 265 -33.86 13.83 3.96
CA LYS A 265 -33.99 14.24 2.54
C LYS A 265 -33.26 13.41 1.48
N ASN A 266 -34.10 12.86 0.61
CA ASN A 266 -33.97 12.43 -0.79
C ASN A 266 -32.70 12.89 -1.53
N ALA A 267 -31.65 12.05 -1.54
CA ALA A 267 -30.67 11.93 -2.63
C ALA A 267 -29.57 10.94 -2.22
N CYS A 268 -29.77 9.64 -2.45
CA CYS A 268 -28.66 8.69 -2.44
C CYS A 268 -28.74 7.82 -3.70
N PRO A 269 -27.89 8.06 -4.71
CA PRO A 269 -27.90 7.26 -5.93
C PRO A 269 -27.17 5.93 -5.69
N LEU A 270 -27.95 4.86 -5.55
CA LEU A 270 -27.47 3.48 -5.50
C LEU A 270 -26.85 3.12 -6.86
N LYS A 271 -25.56 2.75 -6.89
CA LYS A 271 -24.92 2.15 -8.07
C LYS A 271 -24.95 0.64 -7.94
N GLU A 272 -25.80 -0.02 -8.72
CA GLU A 272 -25.76 -1.46 -8.94
C GLU A 272 -24.51 -1.84 -9.75
N ARG A 273 -23.75 -2.84 -9.30
CA ARG A 273 -22.68 -3.45 -10.10
C ARG A 273 -23.22 -4.67 -10.84
N LYS A 274 -23.06 -4.70 -12.16
CA LYS A 274 -23.23 -5.91 -12.98
C LYS A 274 -22.16 -6.94 -12.60
N GLY A 275 -22.62 -8.17 -12.39
CA GLY A 275 -21.89 -9.22 -11.68
C GLY A 275 -20.58 -9.68 -12.32
N TYR A 276 -19.64 -10.05 -11.45
CA TYR A 276 -18.53 -10.93 -11.77
C TYR A 276 -18.53 -12.10 -10.77
N GLY A 277 -18.25 -13.29 -11.30
CA GLY A 277 -18.44 -14.63 -10.74
C GLY A 277 -18.36 -14.79 -9.21
N LYS A 278 -19.47 -15.28 -8.63
CA LYS A 278 -19.50 -15.93 -7.32
C LYS A 278 -18.55 -17.13 -7.33
N ILE A 279 -17.53 -17.13 -6.48
CA ILE A 279 -16.91 -18.38 -6.04
C ILE A 279 -17.68 -18.80 -4.80
N SER A 280 -18.51 -19.83 -4.96
CA SER A 280 -19.24 -20.46 -3.87
C SER A 280 -18.29 -21.36 -3.08
N LEU A 281 -18.29 -21.20 -1.76
CA LEU A 281 -17.78 -22.19 -0.83
C LEU A 281 -18.86 -23.25 -0.66
N VAL A 282 -18.60 -24.47 -1.14
CA VAL A 282 -19.31 -25.66 -0.70
C VAL A 282 -18.38 -26.39 0.29
N SER A 283 -19.02 -26.88 1.35
CA SER A 283 -18.54 -27.56 2.54
C SER A 283 -17.43 -28.59 2.34
#